data_AF-A0A5C4RNX4-F1
#
_entry.id   AF-A0A5C4RNX4-F1
#
_cell.length_a   1.000
_cell.length_b   1.000
_cell.length_c   1.000
_cell.angle_alpha   90.00
_cell.angle_beta   90.00
_cell.angle_gamma   90.00
#
_symmetry.space_group_name_H-M   'P 1'
#
loop_
_entity.id
_entity.type
_entity.pdbx_description
1 polymer ?
#
loop_
_entity_poly.entity_id
_entity_poly.type
_entity_poly.pdbx_seq_one_letter_code
_entity_poly.pdbx_strand_id
1 'polypeptide(L)'
;MADFLLRDIDERVAERIKEIARQKGWPLNDVILLLVKQALGLAEPEPAPIPGDIARLTGAWNDDESRAFQEAMAALNSLPDDAPAYLLDEKGNKLPGQ
;
A
#
# COMPACT_ATOMS: atom_id res chain seq x y z
N MET A 1 -32.96 13.12 -0.25
CA MET A 1 -32.40 13.58 -1.53
C MET A 1 -32.10 15.05 -1.35
N ALA A 2 -30.81 15.36 -1.21
CA ALA A 2 -30.31 16.72 -1.13
C ALA A 2 -29.35 16.86 -2.31
N ASP A 3 -29.58 17.85 -3.15
CA ASP A 3 -28.72 18.09 -4.30
C ASP A 3 -27.57 18.98 -3.85
N PHE A 4 -26.35 18.51 -4.10
CA PHE A 4 -25.14 19.26 -3.79
C PHE A 4 -24.39 19.54 -5.08
N LEU A 5 -24.01 20.79 -5.27
CA LEU A 5 -23.19 21.20 -6.40
C LEU A 5 -21.80 21.53 -5.89
N LEU A 6 -20.83 20.72 -6.32
CA LEU A 6 -19.44 20.93 -5.99
C LEU A 6 -18.83 21.89 -7.04
N ARG A 7 -18.42 23.08 -6.61
CA ARG A 7 -17.79 24.13 -7.43
C ARG A 7 -16.40 24.46 -6.90
N ASP A 8 -15.61 25.16 -7.71
CA ASP A 8 -14.30 25.71 -7.34
C ASP A 8 -13.30 24.64 -6.83
N ILE A 9 -13.42 23.42 -7.36
CA ILE A 9 -12.44 22.36 -7.10
C ILE A 9 -11.20 22.58 -7.96
N ASP A 10 -10.04 22.34 -7.37
CA ASP A 10 -8.78 22.29 -8.09
C ASP A 10 -8.82 21.16 -9.14
N GLU A 11 -8.23 21.41 -10.31
CA GLU A 11 -8.10 20.45 -11.40
C GLU A 11 -7.49 19.13 -10.91
N ARG A 12 -6.48 19.19 -10.04
CA ARG A 12 -5.85 17.99 -9.48
C ARG A 12 -6.83 17.12 -8.69
N VAL A 13 -7.76 17.75 -7.96
CA VAL A 13 -8.80 17.04 -7.21
C VAL A 13 -9.79 16.41 -8.18
N ALA A 14 -10.23 17.16 -9.20
CA ALA A 14 -11.13 16.67 -10.22
C ALA A 14 -10.57 15.44 -10.95
N GLU A 15 -9.31 15.51 -11.39
CA GLU A 15 -8.63 14.39 -12.05
C GLU A 15 -8.48 13.19 -11.13
N ARG A 16 -8.13 13.40 -9.86
CA ARG A 16 -8.00 12.28 -8.91
C ARG A 16 -9.31 11.53 -8.70
N ILE A 17 -10.44 12.24 -8.61
CA ILE A 17 -11.76 11.61 -8.48
C ILE A 17 -12.11 10.83 -9.75
N LYS A 18 -11.82 11.37 -10.93
CA LYS A 18 -12.03 10.67 -12.21
C LYS A 18 -11.18 9.41 -12.33
N GLU A 19 -9.92 9.44 -11.89
CA GLU A 19 -9.05 8.26 -11.85
C GLU A 19 -9.65 7.15 -10.99
N ILE A 20 -10.11 7.49 -9.77
CA ILE A 20 -10.72 6.52 -8.85
C ILE A 20 -11.97 5.90 -9.50
N ALA A 21 -12.81 6.73 -10.14
CA ALA A 21 -13.98 6.25 -10.87
C ALA A 21 -13.61 5.29 -12.01
N ARG A 22 -12.57 5.61 -12.79
CA ARG A 22 -12.06 4.74 -13.87
C ARG A 22 -11.50 3.42 -13.35
N GLN A 23 -10.69 3.46 -12.29
CA GLN A 23 -10.07 2.26 -11.70
C GLN A 23 -11.13 1.29 -11.15
N LYS A 24 -12.20 1.82 -10.56
CA LYS A 24 -13.30 1.02 -9.99
C LYS A 24 -14.40 0.67 -10.99
N GLY A 25 -14.46 1.36 -12.14
CA GLY A 25 -15.58 1.27 -13.07
C GLY A 25 -16.89 1.82 -12.52
N TRP A 26 -16.83 2.76 -11.56
CA TRP A 26 -18.00 3.30 -10.86
C TRP A 26 -18.45 4.65 -11.44
N PRO A 27 -19.75 5.01 -11.32
CA PRO A 27 -20.22 6.36 -11.61
C PRO A 27 -19.51 7.40 -10.74
N LEU A 28 -19.20 8.57 -11.32
CA LEU A 28 -18.50 9.65 -10.63
C LEU A 28 -19.23 10.09 -9.34
N ASN A 29 -20.55 10.16 -9.40
CA ASN A 29 -21.38 10.51 -8.25
C ASN A 29 -21.19 9.53 -7.07
N ASP A 30 -21.13 8.23 -7.35
CA ASP A 30 -20.99 7.21 -6.30
C ASP A 30 -19.62 7.28 -5.64
N VAL A 31 -18.58 7.62 -6.42
CA VAL A 31 -17.23 7.89 -5.89
C VAL A 31 -17.24 9.13 -5.00
N ILE A 32 -17.87 10.23 -5.43
CA ILE A 32 -17.97 11.45 -4.61
C ILE A 32 -18.71 11.15 -3.30
N LEU A 33 -19.82 10.43 -3.36
CA LEU A 33 -20.58 10.03 -2.17
C LEU A 33 -19.76 9.14 -1.23
N LEU A 34 -18.97 8.19 -1.77
CA LEU A 34 -18.06 7.37 -0.97
C LEU A 34 -17.02 8.24 -0.25
N LEU A 35 -16.36 9.15 -0.98
CA LEU A 35 -15.32 10.02 -0.44
C LEU A 35 -15.88 10.93 0.67
N VAL A 36 -17.09 11.48 0.48
CA VAL A 36 -17.77 12.28 1.51
C VAL A 36 -18.08 11.43 2.74
N LYS A 37 -18.59 10.20 2.58
CA LYS A 37 -18.84 9.30 3.71
C LYS A 37 -17.55 8.97 4.46
N GLN A 38 -16.45 8.71 3.76
CA GLN A 38 -15.15 8.45 4.37
C GLN A 38 -14.61 9.66 5.12
N ALA A 39 -14.71 10.86 4.54
CA ALA A 39 -14.30 12.11 5.20
C ALA A 39 -15.11 12.40 6.47
N LEU A 40 -16.37 11.96 6.52
CA LEU A 40 -17.24 12.07 7.69
C LEU A 40 -17.13 10.87 8.66
N GLY A 41 -16.27 9.88 8.38
CA GLY A 41 -16.12 8.67 9.19
C GLY A 41 -17.34 7.74 9.16
N LEU A 42 -18.22 7.88 8.16
CA LEU A 42 -19.42 7.06 7.96
C LEU A 42 -19.18 5.83 7.07
N ALA A 43 -18.00 5.75 6.46
CA ALA A 43 -17.53 4.59 5.71
C ALA A 43 -16.05 4.37 6.04
N GLU A 44 -15.65 3.13 6.27
CA GLU A 44 -14.24 2.80 6.44
C GLU A 44 -13.49 3.04 5.12
N PRO A 45 -12.29 3.64 5.15
CA PRO A 45 -11.46 3.72 3.97
C PRO A 45 -11.13 2.31 3.52
N GLU A 46 -11.22 2.05 2.22
CA GLU A 46 -10.70 0.79 1.69
C GLU A 46 -9.23 0.68 2.09
N PRO A 47 -8.78 -0.52 2.52
CA PRO A 47 -7.40 -0.73 2.87
C PRO A 47 -6.53 -0.30 1.69
N ALA A 48 -5.45 0.43 1.98
CA ALA A 48 -4.51 0.84 0.96
C ALA A 48 -4.10 -0.39 0.13
N PRO A 49 -3.98 -0.26 -1.20
CA PRO A 49 -3.43 -1.33 -2.01
C PRO A 49 -2.14 -1.80 -1.34
N ILE A 50 -2.01 -3.11 -1.12
CA ILE A 50 -0.85 -3.70 -0.44
C ILE A 50 0.40 -3.13 -1.14
N PRO A 51 1.42 -2.66 -0.40
CA PRO A 51 2.65 -2.08 -0.94
C PRO A 51 3.53 -3.02 -1.81
N GLY A 52 2.95 -3.78 -2.72
CA GLY A 52 3.62 -4.36 -3.90
C GLY A 52 3.57 -3.45 -5.13
N ASP A 53 2.81 -2.35 -5.07
CA ASP A 53 2.55 -1.49 -6.24
C ASP A 53 3.69 -0.51 -6.57
N ILE A 54 4.67 -0.33 -5.67
CA ILE A 54 5.85 0.51 -5.95
C ILE A 54 6.72 -0.13 -7.05
N ALA A 55 6.79 -1.46 -7.12
CA ALA A 55 7.47 -2.17 -8.21
C ALA A 55 6.75 -1.99 -9.56
N ARG A 56 5.40 -1.97 -9.54
CA ARG A 56 4.55 -1.67 -10.71
C ARG A 56 4.72 -0.24 -11.21
N LEU A 57 4.88 0.73 -10.30
CA LEU A 57 5.10 2.14 -10.63
C LEU A 57 6.46 2.41 -11.31
N THR A 58 7.46 1.54 -11.10
CA THR A 58 8.77 1.63 -11.77
C THR A 58 8.90 0.83 -13.07
N GLY A 59 7.83 0.11 -13.48
CA GLY A 59 7.78 -0.59 -14.77
C GLY A 59 8.80 -1.71 -14.98
N ALA A 60 9.46 -2.18 -13.93
CA ALA A 60 10.63 -3.06 -14.05
C ALA A 60 10.35 -4.55 -13.82
N TRP A 61 9.17 -4.92 -13.29
CA TRP A 61 8.89 -6.31 -12.86
C TRP A 61 7.47 -6.72 -13.26
N ASN A 62 7.32 -7.90 -13.85
CA ASN A 62 6.03 -8.52 -14.15
C ASN A 62 5.44 -9.23 -12.91
N ASP A 63 4.20 -9.71 -13.01
CA ASP A 63 3.47 -10.33 -11.88
C ASP A 63 4.16 -11.62 -11.38
N ASP A 64 4.79 -12.37 -12.27
CA ASP A 64 5.51 -13.59 -11.92
C ASP A 64 6.82 -13.29 -11.17
N GLU A 65 7.56 -12.27 -11.60
CA GLU A 65 8.78 -11.79 -10.95
C GLU A 65 8.49 -11.22 -9.55
N SER A 66 7.38 -10.49 -9.43
CA SER A 66 6.93 -9.92 -8.14
C SER A 66 6.57 -11.03 -7.14
N ARG A 67 5.89 -12.08 -7.62
CA ARG A 67 5.54 -13.25 -6.80
C ARG A 67 6.78 -14.04 -6.39
N ALA A 68 7.68 -14.32 -7.33
CA ALA A 68 8.92 -15.04 -7.05
C ALA A 68 9.80 -14.31 -6.02
N PHE A 69 9.83 -12.97 -6.07
CA PHE A 69 10.54 -12.16 -5.08
C PHE A 69 9.93 -12.25 -3.69
N GLN A 70 8.60 -12.17 -3.60
CA GLN A 70 7.90 -12.30 -2.32
C GLN A 70 8.15 -13.67 -1.69
N GLU A 71 8.15 -14.74 -2.49
CA GLU A 71 8.47 -16.09 -2.03
C GLU A 71 9.92 -16.18 -1.52
N ALA A 72 10.88 -15.59 -2.23
CA ALA A 72 12.28 -15.56 -1.80
C ALA A 72 12.48 -14.78 -0.49
N MET A 73 11.83 -13.63 -0.33
CA MET A 73 11.88 -12.83 0.90
C MET A 73 11.21 -13.53 2.07
N ALA A 74 10.10 -14.25 1.83
CA ALA A 74 9.45 -15.06 2.84
C ALA A 74 10.34 -16.23 3.32
N ALA A 75 11.08 -16.84 2.41
CA ALA A 75 12.07 -17.86 2.75
C ALA A 75 13.25 -17.30 3.56
N LEU A 76 13.65 -16.04 3.32
CA LEU A 76 14.69 -15.38 4.11
C LEU A 76 14.24 -15.13 5.56
N ASN A 77 12.97 -14.76 5.76
CA ASN A 77 12.40 -14.53 7.09
C ASN A 77 12.21 -15.80 7.94
N SER A 78 12.28 -16.99 7.33
CA SER A 78 12.22 -18.26 8.07
C SER A 78 13.59 -18.75 8.53
N LEU A 79 14.67 -18.04 8.16
CA LEU A 79 15.99 -18.33 8.68
C LEU A 79 16.07 -17.93 10.16
N PRO A 80 16.80 -18.71 10.98
CA PRO A 80 17.17 -18.28 12.32
C PRO A 80 17.86 -16.92 12.27
N ASP A 81 17.66 -16.10 13.30
CA ASP A 81 18.37 -14.84 13.49
C ASP A 81 19.87 -15.13 13.69
N ASP A 82 20.60 -15.18 12.59
CA ASP A 82 22.07 -15.26 12.56
C ASP A 82 22.58 -13.91 13.07
N ALA A 83 22.77 -13.84 14.39
CA ALA A 83 23.43 -12.72 15.01
C ALA A 83 24.77 -12.52 14.28
N PRO A 84 25.05 -11.33 13.72
CA PRO A 84 26.28 -11.11 12.99
C PRO A 84 27.50 -11.55 13.81
N ALA A 85 28.52 -12.10 13.17
CA ALA A 85 29.67 -12.72 13.84
C ALA A 85 30.38 -11.80 14.86
N TYR A 86 30.25 -10.48 14.73
CA TYR A 86 30.77 -9.50 15.68
C TYR A 86 29.94 -9.35 16.97
N LEU A 87 28.75 -9.97 17.06
CA LEU A 87 27.90 -10.06 18.26
C LEU A 87 28.09 -11.39 19.01
N LEU A 88 28.93 -12.29 18.50
CA LEU A 88 29.22 -13.60 19.08
C LEU A 88 30.61 -13.58 19.71
N ASP A 89 30.76 -14.21 20.88
CA ASP A 89 32.08 -14.48 21.46
C ASP A 89 32.80 -15.63 20.73
N GLU A 90 34.08 -15.90 21.07
CA GLU A 90 34.87 -17.00 20.49
C GLU A 90 34.25 -18.40 20.69
N LYS A 91 33.22 -18.51 21.54
CA LYS A 91 32.48 -19.73 21.85
C LYS A 91 31.07 -19.76 21.24
N GLY A 92 30.69 -18.75 20.46
CA GLY A 92 29.39 -18.66 19.78
C GLY A 92 28.23 -18.13 20.63
N ASN A 93 28.49 -17.55 21.80
CA ASN A 93 27.44 -16.96 22.64
C ASN A 93 27.22 -15.49 22.31
N LYS A 94 25.96 -15.03 22.41
CA LYS A 94 25.61 -13.61 22.27
C LYS A 94 26.31 -12.79 23.37
N LEU A 95 27.01 -11.73 22.97
CA LEU A 95 27.67 -10.80 23.91
C LEU A 95 26.62 -10.12 24.81
N PRO A 96 26.83 -10.04 26.14
CA PRO A 96 25.88 -9.42 27.04
C PRO A 96 25.88 -7.89 26.85
N GLY A 97 24.73 -7.34 26.47
CA GLY A 97 24.39 -5.93 26.62
C GLY A 97 24.77 -5.03 25.45
N GLN A 98 23.78 -4.78 24.59
CA GLN A 98 23.14 -3.46 24.58
C GLN A 98 21.70 -3.63 25.07
#